data_AF-A0A0Q7E3A3-F1
#
_entry.id   AF-A0A0Q7E3A3-F1
#
_cell.length_a   1.000
_cell.length_b   1.000
_cell.length_c   1.000
_cell.angle_alpha   90.00
_cell.angle_beta   90.00
_cell.angle_gamma   90.00
#
_symmetry.space_group_name_H-M   'P 1'
#
loop_
_entity.id
_entity.type
_entity.pdbx_description
1 polymer ?
#
loop_
_entity_poly.entity_id
_entity_poly.type
_entity_poly.pdbx_seq_one_letter_code
_entity_poly.pdbx_strand_id
1 'polypeptide(L)'
;MRASAVIALTALTLTACGERSETAAPAAKAAPEAKAAAAVAPAAPVVLTAAELRRVCRAGLAAIHGQTLSAISIDGLEGPVVNASWRAPVDGGRMRAQCRVDGDVVTWKAVDRPTPEENRWMNQSGDPVVRFVLDGDAITINTTLPDGATATEQYSVSAEQEAR
;
A
#
# COMPACT_ATOMS: atom_id res chain seq x y z
N MET A 1 -50.59 -44.29 -27.10
CA MET A 1 -51.61 -43.22 -27.13
C MET A 1 -50.94 -41.97 -26.59
N ARG A 2 -50.49 -41.04 -27.45
CA ARG A 2 -51.12 -39.72 -27.78
C ARG A 2 -51.43 -38.91 -26.50
N ALA A 3 -51.00 -37.66 -26.32
CA ALA A 3 -50.93 -36.57 -27.28
C ALA A 3 -49.91 -35.47 -26.91
N SER A 4 -49.50 -34.74 -27.94
CA SER A 4 -48.66 -33.54 -27.95
C SER A 4 -49.36 -32.29 -27.41
N ALA A 5 -48.59 -31.29 -26.99
CA ALA A 5 -48.98 -29.88 -27.07
C ALA A 5 -47.74 -28.99 -27.31
N VAL A 6 -47.74 -28.34 -28.47
CA VAL A 6 -46.82 -27.29 -28.92
C VAL A 6 -47.41 -25.96 -28.48
N ILE A 7 -46.63 -25.06 -27.89
CA ILE A 7 -46.99 -23.63 -27.80
C ILE A 7 -45.80 -22.79 -28.27
N ALA A 8 -46.12 -21.91 -29.20
CA ALA A 8 -45.25 -21.08 -30.01
C ALA A 8 -45.04 -19.67 -29.43
N LEU A 9 -43.91 -19.07 -29.84
CA LEU A 9 -43.59 -17.65 -30.07
C LEU A 9 -44.08 -16.58 -29.09
N THR A 10 -43.14 -15.71 -28.67
CA THR A 10 -43.29 -14.26 -28.82
C THR A 10 -41.90 -13.59 -28.94
N ALA A 11 -41.70 -12.89 -30.05
CA ALA A 11 -40.53 -12.06 -30.33
C ALA A 11 -40.77 -10.65 -29.77
N LEU A 12 -39.81 -10.13 -29.00
CA LEU A 12 -39.79 -8.74 -28.55
C LEU A 12 -38.84 -7.95 -29.46
N THR A 13 -39.43 -7.06 -30.25
CA THR A 13 -38.77 -6.08 -31.11
C THR A 13 -38.31 -4.89 -30.27
N LEU A 14 -37.00 -4.59 -30.23
CA LEU A 14 -36.51 -3.31 -29.72
C LEU A 14 -36.54 -2.26 -30.83
N THR A 15 -37.45 -1.30 -30.71
CA THR A 15 -37.50 -0.08 -31.52
C THR A 15 -36.49 0.94 -31.01
N ALA A 16 -35.72 1.49 -31.95
CA ALA A 16 -34.76 2.57 -31.78
C ALA A 16 -35.42 3.97 -31.79
N CYS A 17 -34.60 4.97 -31.46
CA CYS A 17 -34.78 6.42 -31.69
C CYS A 17 -35.52 7.21 -30.60
N GLY A 18 -34.75 7.70 -29.62
CA GLY A 18 -35.08 8.89 -28.82
C GLY A 18 -34.23 10.06 -29.27
N GLU A 19 -34.83 10.96 -30.04
CA GLU A 19 -34.29 12.21 -30.56
C GLU A 19 -34.08 13.21 -29.42
N ARG A 20 -32.85 13.68 -29.20
CA ARG A 20 -32.57 14.75 -28.25
C ARG A 20 -32.50 16.07 -29.01
N SER A 21 -33.62 16.79 -29.01
CA SER A 21 -33.72 18.18 -29.47
C SER A 21 -32.76 19.08 -28.71
N GLU A 22 -32.06 19.90 -29.49
CA GLU A 22 -31.28 21.04 -29.08
C GLU A 22 -32.20 22.14 -28.53
N THR A 23 -31.89 22.67 -27.35
CA THR A 23 -32.42 23.95 -26.87
C THR A 23 -31.43 24.61 -25.91
N ALA A 24 -30.94 25.75 -26.37
CA ALA A 24 -30.47 26.93 -25.65
C ALA A 24 -29.34 26.78 -24.61
N ALA A 25 -28.20 27.37 -24.96
CA ALA A 25 -27.20 27.83 -24.02
C ALA A 25 -27.78 28.82 -22.99
N PRO A 26 -27.22 28.81 -21.77
CA PRO A 26 -27.00 30.07 -21.07
C PRO A 26 -25.52 30.25 -20.69
N ALA A 27 -25.04 31.46 -20.98
CA ALA A 27 -24.07 32.26 -20.26
C ALA A 27 -22.85 31.57 -19.62
N ALA A 28 -21.68 31.98 -20.13
CA ALA A 28 -20.37 31.81 -19.52
C ALA A 28 -20.39 32.07 -17.99
N LYS A 29 -20.04 31.02 -17.23
CA LYS A 29 -19.37 31.15 -15.95
C LYS A 29 -17.94 30.66 -16.18
N ALA A 30 -16.98 31.54 -15.96
CA ALA A 30 -15.57 31.20 -15.98
C ALA A 30 -15.32 29.96 -15.11
N ALA A 31 -14.81 28.91 -15.73
CA ALA A 31 -14.26 27.78 -15.01
C ALA A 31 -13.07 28.30 -14.17
N PRO A 32 -12.94 27.93 -12.89
CA PRO A 32 -11.68 28.17 -12.20
C PRO A 32 -10.60 27.40 -12.95
N GLU A 33 -9.54 28.12 -13.31
CA GLU A 33 -8.34 27.60 -13.92
C GLU A 33 -7.90 26.34 -13.17
N ALA A 34 -7.85 25.21 -13.89
CA ALA A 34 -7.17 24.03 -13.40
C ALA A 34 -5.71 24.43 -13.14
N LYS A 35 -5.38 24.60 -11.85
CA LYS A 35 -4.02 24.79 -11.38
C LYS A 35 -3.22 23.63 -11.96
N ALA A 36 -2.35 23.93 -12.91
CA ALA A 36 -1.44 22.95 -13.49
C ALA A 36 -0.75 22.20 -12.35
N ALA A 37 -0.89 20.87 -12.33
CA ALA A 37 -0.13 20.03 -11.44
C ALA A 37 1.34 20.29 -11.75
N ALA A 38 2.02 21.02 -10.85
CA ALA A 38 3.45 21.21 -10.94
C ALA A 38 4.08 19.83 -10.96
N ALA A 39 4.88 19.55 -11.98
CA ALA A 39 5.71 18.35 -12.03
C ALA A 39 6.54 18.33 -10.75
N VAL A 40 6.26 17.35 -9.88
CA VAL A 40 6.98 17.16 -8.64
C VAL A 40 8.40 16.78 -9.03
N ALA A 41 9.34 17.70 -8.83
CA ALA A 41 10.76 17.41 -8.97
C ALA A 41 11.12 16.22 -8.06
N PRO A 42 12.04 15.34 -8.47
CA PRO A 42 12.45 14.21 -7.62
C PRO A 42 12.99 14.76 -6.30
N ALA A 43 12.39 14.33 -5.19
CA ALA A 43 12.84 14.70 -3.85
C ALA A 43 14.27 14.21 -3.64
N ALA A 44 15.09 15.03 -2.95
CA ALA A 44 16.44 14.63 -2.54
C ALA A 44 16.39 13.31 -1.73
N PRO A 45 17.45 12.48 -1.78
CA PRO A 45 17.47 11.22 -1.05
C PRO A 45 17.24 11.47 0.45
N VAL A 46 16.22 10.81 1.00
CA VAL A 46 15.86 10.96 2.41
C VAL A 46 16.94 10.29 3.25
N VAL A 47 17.74 11.08 3.95
CA VAL A 47 18.67 10.57 4.97
C VAL A 47 17.93 10.54 6.30
N LEU A 48 17.49 9.35 6.71
CA LEU A 48 16.79 9.16 7.97
C LEU A 48 17.75 9.18 9.15
N THR A 49 17.37 9.86 10.22
CA THR A 49 17.95 9.65 11.54
C THR A 49 17.66 8.23 12.05
N ALA A 50 18.39 7.79 13.07
CA ALA A 50 18.16 6.48 13.69
C ALA A 50 16.74 6.34 14.29
N ALA A 51 16.14 7.42 14.76
CA ALA A 51 14.77 7.41 15.28
C ALA A 51 13.76 7.31 14.13
N GLU A 52 13.91 8.10 13.08
CA GLU A 52 13.04 8.01 11.90
C GLU A 52 13.11 6.65 11.22
N LEU A 53 14.31 6.07 11.11
CA LEU A 53 14.49 4.73 10.54
C LEU A 53 13.72 3.67 11.34
N ARG A 54 13.73 3.72 12.67
CA ARG A 54 12.94 2.80 13.52
C ARG A 54 11.44 2.98 13.29
N ARG A 55 10.96 4.22 13.29
CA ARG A 55 9.54 4.52 13.03
C ARG A 55 9.08 4.05 11.66
N VAL A 56 9.85 4.35 10.61
CA VAL A 56 9.57 3.94 9.22
C VAL A 56 9.58 2.42 9.09
N CYS A 57 10.58 1.75 9.65
CA CYS A 57 10.64 0.29 9.65
C CYS A 57 9.48 -0.35 10.40
N ARG A 58 9.08 0.23 11.55
CA ARG A 58 7.92 -0.25 12.31
C ARG A 58 6.64 -0.15 11.48
N ALA A 59 6.39 1.01 10.86
CA ALA A 59 5.23 1.25 10.01
C ALA A 59 5.23 0.37 8.75
N GLY A 60 6.37 0.23 8.08
CA GLY A 60 6.49 -0.62 6.91
C GLY A 60 6.22 -2.08 7.23
N LEU A 61 6.83 -2.63 8.28
CA LEU A 61 6.59 -4.02 8.71
C LEU A 61 5.14 -4.23 9.16
N ALA A 62 4.52 -3.23 9.79
CA ALA A 62 3.11 -3.28 10.16
C ALA A 62 2.21 -3.42 8.91
N ALA A 63 2.39 -2.56 7.91
CA ALA A 63 1.64 -2.61 6.66
C ALA A 63 1.88 -3.92 5.90
N ILE A 64 3.14 -4.35 5.76
CA ILE A 64 3.52 -5.58 5.04
C ILE A 64 2.85 -6.82 5.64
N HIS A 65 2.76 -6.88 6.97
CA HIS A 65 2.29 -8.07 7.68
C HIS A 65 0.89 -7.95 8.26
N GLY A 66 0.15 -6.90 7.90
CA GLY A 66 -1.19 -6.61 8.43
C GLY A 66 -1.20 -6.55 9.96
N GLN A 67 -0.16 -5.97 10.56
CA GLN A 67 -0.03 -5.80 12.01
C GLN A 67 -0.39 -4.37 12.41
N THR A 68 -0.71 -4.19 13.69
CA THR A 68 -0.76 -2.84 14.28
C THR A 68 0.66 -2.39 14.64
N LEU A 69 0.90 -1.08 14.71
CA LEU A 69 2.20 -0.54 15.13
C LEU A 69 2.64 -1.06 16.50
N SER A 70 1.71 -1.18 17.44
CA SER A 70 1.97 -1.66 18.80
C SER A 70 2.32 -3.16 18.85
N ALA A 71 1.99 -3.93 17.82
CA ALA A 71 2.37 -5.34 17.74
C ALA A 71 3.83 -5.52 17.30
N ILE A 72 4.39 -4.55 16.56
CA ILE A 72 5.78 -4.57 16.10
C ILE A 72 6.69 -3.99 17.19
N SER A 73 7.54 -4.83 17.75
CA SER A 73 8.60 -4.43 18.67
C SER A 73 9.89 -4.16 17.89
N ILE A 74 10.57 -3.07 18.23
CA ILE A 74 11.91 -2.77 17.71
C ILE A 74 12.91 -3.31 18.72
N ASP A 75 13.65 -4.35 18.31
CA ASP A 75 14.58 -5.07 19.19
C ASP A 75 15.98 -4.46 19.17
N GLY A 76 16.33 -3.70 18.12
CA GLY A 76 17.65 -3.06 18.02
C GLY A 76 17.92 -2.39 16.68
N LEU A 77 19.09 -1.76 16.58
CA LEU A 77 19.60 -1.14 15.36
C LEU A 77 21.08 -1.50 15.19
N GLU A 78 21.42 -2.05 14.02
CA GLU A 78 22.77 -2.43 13.61
C GLU A 78 23.14 -1.65 12.34
N GLY A 79 23.82 -0.52 12.51
CA GLY A 79 24.08 0.40 11.40
C GLY A 79 22.75 0.89 10.77
N PRO A 80 22.50 0.65 9.47
CA PRO A 80 21.25 1.02 8.81
C PRO A 80 20.15 -0.08 8.89
N VAL A 81 20.35 -1.13 9.68
CA VAL A 81 19.43 -2.28 9.77
C VAL A 81 18.72 -2.31 11.12
N VAL A 82 17.39 -2.23 11.10
CA VAL A 82 16.51 -2.37 12.26
C VAL A 82 16.15 -3.83 12.44
N ASN A 83 16.35 -4.36 13.65
CA ASN A 83 15.84 -5.66 14.06
C ASN A 83 14.46 -5.48 14.71
N ALA A 84 13.49 -6.30 14.32
CA ALA A 84 12.13 -6.22 14.83
C ALA A 84 11.50 -7.59 15.01
N SER A 85 10.47 -7.66 15.87
CA SER A 85 9.71 -8.88 16.10
C SER A 85 8.27 -8.62 16.51
N TRP A 86 7.41 -9.61 16.29
CA TRP A 86 6.00 -9.57 16.67
C TRP A 86 5.47 -10.99 16.88
N ARG A 87 4.27 -11.11 17.44
CA ARG A 87 3.59 -12.39 17.60
C ARG A 87 2.99 -12.85 16.27
N ALA A 88 3.21 -14.10 15.89
CA ALA A 88 2.56 -14.71 14.75
C ALA A 88 1.03 -14.77 14.98
N PRO A 89 0.19 -14.36 14.01
CA PRO A 89 -1.25 -14.23 14.23
C PRO A 89 -1.98 -15.53 14.57
N VAL A 90 -1.49 -16.67 14.08
CA VAL A 90 -2.23 -17.95 14.11
C VAL A 90 -1.78 -18.86 15.24
N ASP A 91 -0.49 -19.16 15.32
CA ASP A 91 0.08 -20.14 16.27
C ASP A 91 0.69 -19.48 17.53
N GLY A 92 0.74 -18.15 17.56
CA GLY A 92 1.32 -17.41 18.68
C GLY A 92 2.85 -17.51 18.78
N GLY A 93 3.52 -18.07 17.76
CA GLY A 93 4.96 -18.05 17.63
C GLY A 93 5.52 -16.62 17.57
N ARG A 94 6.85 -16.49 17.55
CA ARG A 94 7.50 -15.19 17.39
C ARG A 94 8.04 -15.05 15.97
N MET A 95 7.56 -14.04 15.27
CA MET A 95 8.09 -13.60 13.99
C MET A 95 9.24 -12.63 14.24
N ARG A 96 10.26 -12.67 13.40
CA ARG A 96 11.39 -11.75 13.43
C ARG A 96 11.73 -11.30 12.02
N ALA A 97 12.13 -10.05 11.91
CA ALA A 97 12.54 -9.47 10.64
C ALA A 97 13.70 -8.49 10.83
N GLN A 98 14.44 -8.30 9.75
CA GLN A 98 15.31 -7.15 9.56
C GLN A 98 14.68 -6.20 8.55
N CYS A 99 14.78 -4.91 8.82
CA CYS A 99 14.31 -3.85 7.95
C CYS A 99 15.41 -2.82 7.71
N ARG A 100 15.46 -2.28 6.50
CA ARG A 100 16.29 -1.13 6.14
C ARG A 100 15.55 -0.24 5.16
N VAL A 101 16.08 0.95 4.93
CA VAL A 101 15.52 1.90 3.97
C VAL A 101 16.56 2.19 2.88
N ASP A 102 16.15 1.99 1.63
CA ASP A 102 16.92 2.26 0.43
C ASP A 102 16.24 3.43 -0.32
N GLY A 103 16.63 4.67 -0.02
CA GLY A 103 15.96 5.87 -0.53
C GLY A 103 14.60 6.10 0.13
N ASP A 104 13.52 5.99 -0.63
CA ASP A 104 12.14 6.03 -0.14
C ASP A 104 11.49 4.63 -0.01
N VAL A 105 12.27 3.57 -0.22
CA VAL A 105 11.78 2.18 -0.21
C VAL A 105 12.15 1.49 1.10
N VAL A 106 11.15 0.89 1.75
CA VAL A 106 11.33 -0.02 2.88
C VAL A 106 11.63 -1.42 2.34
N THR A 107 12.83 -1.92 2.62
CA THR A 107 13.26 -3.27 2.27
C THR A 107 13.36 -4.11 3.53
N TRP A 108 12.82 -5.32 3.52
CA TRP A 108 12.84 -6.21 4.69
C TRP A 108 13.23 -7.64 4.33
N LYS A 109 13.56 -8.43 5.34
CA LYS A 109 13.68 -9.89 5.25
C LYS A 109 13.18 -10.53 6.53
N ALA A 110 12.67 -11.76 6.42
CA ALA A 110 12.53 -12.61 7.58
C ALA A 110 13.93 -13.03 8.08
N VAL A 111 14.02 -13.33 9.38
CA VAL A 111 15.21 -13.96 9.96
C VAL A 111 14.82 -15.27 10.64
N ASP A 112 15.81 -16.12 10.90
CA ASP A 112 15.66 -17.44 11.53
C ASP A 112 14.74 -18.40 10.76
N ARG A 113 14.64 -18.25 9.44
CA ARG A 113 13.91 -19.21 8.60
C ARG A 113 14.74 -20.48 8.32
N PRO A 114 14.09 -21.66 8.20
CA PRO A 114 14.81 -22.92 7.98
C PRO A 114 15.73 -22.94 6.76
N THR A 115 15.38 -22.24 5.68
CA THR A 115 16.20 -22.21 4.47
C THR A 115 16.80 -20.83 4.22
N PRO A 116 18.02 -20.74 3.66
CA PRO A 116 18.65 -19.45 3.33
C PRO A 116 17.80 -18.59 2.39
N GLU A 117 17.07 -19.21 1.45
CA GLU A 117 16.23 -18.53 0.47
C GLU A 117 15.06 -17.80 1.13
N GLU A 118 14.55 -18.31 2.24
CA GLU A 118 13.50 -17.66 3.04
C GLU A 118 14.02 -16.50 3.90
N ASN A 119 15.34 -16.39 4.08
CA ASN A 119 16.02 -15.30 4.79
C ASN A 119 16.56 -14.22 3.83
N ARG A 120 16.04 -14.14 2.60
CA ARG A 120 16.46 -13.15 1.60
C ARG A 120 15.77 -11.80 1.80
N TRP A 121 16.40 -10.74 1.33
CA TRP A 121 15.77 -9.43 1.21
C TRP A 121 14.66 -9.44 0.14
N MET A 122 13.55 -8.78 0.45
CA MET A 122 12.41 -8.58 -0.42
C MET A 122 12.65 -7.37 -1.33
N ASN A 123 13.56 -7.53 -2.29
CA ASN A 123 13.98 -6.48 -3.23
C ASN A 123 14.15 -6.98 -4.69
N GLN A 124 13.46 -8.07 -5.04
CA GLN A 124 13.44 -8.65 -6.38
C GLN A 124 12.16 -8.26 -7.13
N SER A 125 12.14 -8.45 -8.45
CA SER A 125 11.01 -8.04 -9.31
C SER A 125 9.66 -8.68 -8.97
N GLY A 126 9.68 -9.82 -8.27
CA GLY A 126 8.47 -10.51 -7.80
C GLY A 126 8.04 -10.13 -6.38
N ASP A 127 8.75 -9.22 -5.73
CA ASP A 127 8.44 -8.78 -4.37
C ASP A 127 7.58 -7.52 -4.38
N PRO A 128 6.74 -7.31 -3.36
CA PRO A 128 6.05 -6.04 -3.17
C PRO A 128 7.05 -4.88 -3.02
N VAL A 129 6.73 -3.74 -3.62
CA VAL A 129 7.47 -2.48 -3.41
C VAL A 129 6.75 -1.66 -2.36
N VAL A 130 7.43 -1.37 -1.25
CA VAL A 130 6.86 -0.59 -0.13
C VAL A 130 7.57 0.74 -0.03
N ARG A 131 6.89 1.82 -0.39
CA ARG A 131 7.40 3.19 -0.31
C ARG A 131 6.87 3.89 0.91
N PHE A 132 7.66 4.78 1.51
CA PHE A 132 7.22 5.63 2.61
C PHE A 132 7.34 7.11 2.26
N VAL A 133 6.48 7.91 2.87
CA VAL A 133 6.60 9.37 2.95
C VAL A 133 6.56 9.75 4.42
N LEU A 134 7.54 10.55 4.84
CA LEU A 134 7.61 11.09 6.20
C LEU A 134 7.23 12.57 6.19
N ASP A 135 6.24 12.95 6.98
CA ASP A 135 5.81 14.33 7.20
C ASP A 135 5.68 14.59 8.71
N GLY A 136 6.77 15.04 9.33
CA GLY A 136 6.90 15.17 10.78
C GLY A 136 6.74 13.83 11.50
N ASP A 137 5.59 13.65 12.16
CA ASP A 137 5.23 12.42 12.87
C ASP A 137 4.29 11.51 12.08
N ALA A 138 3.80 11.97 10.93
CA ALA A 138 2.99 11.17 10.03
C ALA A 138 3.90 10.36 9.08
N ILE A 139 3.60 9.08 8.96
CA ILE A 139 4.23 8.16 8.00
C ILE A 139 3.13 7.60 7.11
N THR A 140 3.22 7.86 5.81
CA THR A 140 2.36 7.23 4.80
C THR A 140 3.13 6.09 4.15
N ILE A 141 2.56 4.89 4.16
CA ILE A 141 3.10 3.70 3.49
C ILE A 141 2.27 3.44 2.23
N ASN A 142 2.93 3.30 1.10
CA ASN A 142 2.34 2.91 -0.18
C ASN A 142 2.94 1.59 -0.62
N THR A 143 2.12 0.55 -0.65
CA THR A 143 2.51 -0.79 -1.10
C THR A 143 2.02 -0.99 -2.53
N THR A 144 2.89 -1.46 -3.40
CA THR A 144 2.56 -1.94 -4.74
C THR A 144 2.88 -3.42 -4.83
N LEU A 145 1.87 -4.23 -5.11
CA LEU A 145 2.01 -5.67 -5.31
C LEU A 145 2.55 -5.97 -6.72
N PRO A 146 3.11 -7.17 -6.96
CA PRO A 146 3.63 -7.56 -8.28
C PRO A 146 2.59 -7.54 -9.41
N ASP A 147 1.31 -7.66 -9.09
CA ASP A 147 0.19 -7.55 -10.04
C ASP A 147 -0.22 -6.10 -10.33
N GLY A 148 0.47 -5.12 -9.73
CA GLY A 148 0.19 -3.70 -9.84
C GLY A 148 -0.89 -3.17 -8.90
N ALA A 149 -1.52 -4.03 -8.07
CA ALA A 149 -2.46 -3.57 -7.06
C ALA A 149 -1.74 -2.69 -6.02
N THR A 150 -2.42 -1.67 -5.52
CA THR A 150 -1.85 -0.71 -4.57
C THR A 150 -2.67 -0.60 -3.30
N ALA A 151 -1.98 -0.35 -2.19
CA ALA A 151 -2.58 -0.06 -0.89
C ALA A 151 -1.84 1.12 -0.24
N THR A 152 -2.59 1.99 0.43
CA THR A 152 -2.04 3.15 1.15
C THR A 152 -2.51 3.09 2.60
N GLU A 153 -1.57 3.22 3.53
CA GLU A 153 -1.83 3.25 4.97
C GLU A 153 -1.13 4.46 5.59
N GLN A 154 -1.75 5.08 6.59
CA GLN A 154 -1.19 6.23 7.29
C GLN A 154 -1.07 5.94 8.78
N TYR A 155 0.08 6.30 9.32
CA TYR A 155 0.48 6.04 10.69
C TYR A 155 0.93 7.34 11.35
N SER A 156 0.60 7.51 12.63
CA SER A 156 1.17 8.56 13.47
C SER A 156 2.09 7.92 14.49
N VAL A 157 3.39 8.23 14.43
CA VAL A 157 4.41 7.65 15.31
C VAL A 157 5.22 8.79 15.91
N SER A 158 4.92 9.20 17.13
CA SER A 158 5.71 10.23 17.83
C SER A 158 7.04 9.66 18.31
N ALA A 159 8.14 10.41 18.12
CA ALA A 159 9.51 9.97 18.43
C ALA A 159 9.73 9.61 19.92
N GLU A 160 8.95 10.17 20.85
CA GLU A 160 9.07 9.90 22.29
C GLU A 160 8.65 8.47 22.71
N GLN A 161 7.85 7.77 21.91
CA GLN A 161 7.38 6.42 22.27
C GLN A 161 8.40 5.30 21.99
N GLU A 162 9.55 5.63 21.41
CA GLU A 162 10.60 4.65 21.08
C GLU A 162 11.83 4.68 22.01
N ALA A 163 11.86 5.59 23.00
CA ALA A 163 12.99 5.77 23.93
C ALA A 163 12.79 5.10 25.31
N ARG A 164 11.74 4.30 25.50
CA ARG A 164 11.41 3.63 26.76
C ARG A 164 11.55 2.12 26.65
#